data_AF-A0A350WW78-F1
#
_entry.id   AF-A0A350WW78-F1
#
_cell.length_a   1.000
_cell.length_b   1.000
_cell.length_c   1.000
_cell.angle_alpha   90.00
_cell.angle_beta   90.00
_cell.angle_gamma   90.00
#
_symmetry.space_group_name_H-M   'P 1'
#
loop_
_entity.id
_entity.type
_entity.pdbx_description
1 polymer ?
#
loop_
_entity_poly.entity_id
_entity_poly.type
_entity_poly.pdbx_seq_one_letter_code
_entity_poly.pdbx_strand_id
1 'polypeptide(L)'
;TAVTRVDDATLLINPNWVDTSHFAGFDLIEVDASEPFAANCLPVNGKIIYPTTFPKTQQRLAEKGFEVVNVELGELAKAEGAVTCCSLILE
;
A
#
# COMPACT_ATOMS: atom_id res chain seq x y z
N THR A 1 -2.89 -3.98 -7.15
CA THR A 1 -1.43 -3.80 -7.06
C THR A 1 -0.82 -4.94 -6.28
N ALA A 2 0.33 -5.48 -6.71
CA ALA A 2 0.98 -6.61 -6.04
C ALA A 2 1.97 -6.19 -4.95
N VAL A 3 2.76 -5.15 -5.21
CA VAL A 3 3.78 -4.64 -4.28
C VAL A 3 3.85 -3.12 -4.40
N THR A 4 4.07 -2.42 -3.29
CA THR A 4 4.49 -1.02 -3.29
C THR A 4 5.55 -0.80 -2.21
N ARG A 5 6.62 -0.08 -2.56
CA ARG A 5 7.63 0.37 -1.60
C ARG A 5 7.04 1.44 -0.69
N VAL A 6 7.18 1.31 0.63
CA VAL A 6 6.68 2.32 1.59
C VAL A 6 7.77 3.25 2.13
N ASP A 7 8.99 2.73 2.26
CA ASP A 7 10.21 3.48 2.56
C ASP A 7 11.44 2.75 1.95
N ASP A 8 12.66 3.12 2.34
CA ASP A 8 13.88 2.54 1.77
C ASP A 8 14.10 1.05 2.12
N ALA A 9 13.51 0.58 3.22
CA ALA A 9 13.72 -0.78 3.74
C ALA A 9 12.45 -1.65 3.68
N THR A 10 11.28 -1.07 3.47
CA THR A 10 9.99 -1.73 3.71
C THR A 10 9.12 -1.78 2.45
N LEU A 11 8.48 -2.92 2.23
CA LEU A 11 7.52 -3.15 1.15
C LEU A 11 6.15 -3.56 1.71
N LEU A 12 5.09 -2.95 1.18
CA LEU A 12 3.72 -3.46 1.31
C LEU A 12 3.46 -4.45 0.17
N ILE A 13 3.13 -5.70 0.49
CA ILE A 13 3.14 -6.81 -0.47
C ILE A 13 1.90 -7.70 -0.34
N ASN A 14 1.38 -8.15 -1.48
CA ASN A 14 0.43 -9.25 -1.55
C ASN A 14 1.18 -10.58 -1.79
N PRO A 15 1.37 -11.42 -0.76
CA PRO A 15 2.13 -12.66 -0.88
C PRO A 15 1.45 -13.74 -1.74
N ASN A 16 0.15 -13.58 -2.05
CA ASN A 16 -0.56 -14.53 -2.92
C ASN A 16 -0.32 -14.27 -4.41
N TRP A 17 0.25 -13.11 -4.78
CA TRP A 17 0.42 -12.71 -6.19
C TRP A 17 1.88 -12.68 -6.64
N VAL A 18 2.82 -12.61 -5.70
CA VAL A 18 4.26 -12.57 -5.99
C VAL A 18 5.01 -13.45 -5.00
N ASP A 19 6.08 -14.08 -5.46
CA ASP A 19 6.99 -14.83 -4.59
C ASP A 19 7.82 -13.85 -3.74
N THR A 20 7.62 -13.90 -2.41
CA THR A 20 8.28 -13.01 -1.45
C THR A 20 9.78 -13.23 -1.36
N SER A 21 10.30 -14.39 -1.81
CA SER A 21 11.73 -14.68 -1.81
C SER A 21 12.54 -13.74 -2.72
N HIS A 22 11.91 -13.15 -3.74
CA HIS A 22 12.54 -12.13 -4.60
C HIS A 22 12.80 -10.79 -3.89
N PHE A 23 12.21 -10.58 -2.71
CA PHE A 23 12.34 -9.36 -1.92
C PHE A 23 13.16 -9.59 -0.64
N ALA A 24 14.04 -10.60 -0.65
CA ALA A 24 14.97 -10.83 0.44
C ALA A 24 15.80 -9.56 0.73
N GLY A 25 15.83 -9.15 1.99
CA GLY A 25 16.52 -7.93 2.43
C GLY A 25 15.61 -6.73 2.67
N PHE A 26 14.32 -6.81 2.31
CA PHE A 26 13.30 -5.84 2.71
C PHE A 26 12.50 -6.36 3.92
N ASP A 27 12.04 -5.43 4.74
CA ASP A 27 10.98 -5.66 5.71
C ASP A 27 9.63 -5.75 4.96
N LEU A 28 8.94 -6.88 5.11
CA LEU A 28 7.68 -7.11 4.42
C LEU A 28 6.50 -6.84 5.34
N ILE A 29 5.59 -5.99 4.87
CA ILE A 29 4.25 -5.82 5.44
C ILE A 29 3.30 -6.51 4.47
N GLU A 30 2.76 -7.64 4.88
CA GLU A 30 1.76 -8.34 4.07
C GLU A 30 0.40 -7.65 4.18
N VAL A 31 -0.29 -7.53 3.06
CA VAL A 31 -1.71 -7.14 3.05
C VAL A 31 -2.56 -8.14 3.83
N ASP A 32 -3.70 -7.69 4.34
CA ASP A 32 -4.66 -8.62 4.89
C ASP A 32 -5.19 -9.57 3.80
N ALA A 33 -5.32 -10.87 4.10
CA ALA A 33 -5.77 -11.85 3.14
C ALA A 33 -7.19 -11.58 2.61
N SER A 34 -8.02 -10.85 3.38
CA SER A 34 -9.35 -10.41 2.95
C SER A 34 -9.33 -9.15 2.07
N GLU A 35 -8.17 -8.52 1.87
CA GLU A 35 -7.99 -7.27 1.14
C GLU A 35 -6.89 -7.40 0.06
N PRO A 36 -7.04 -8.28 -0.95
CA PRO A 36 -5.95 -8.62 -1.88
C PRO A 36 -5.46 -7.44 -2.74
N PHE A 37 -6.26 -6.38 -2.88
CA PHE A 37 -5.88 -5.18 -3.65
C PHE A 37 -5.19 -4.11 -2.80
N ALA A 38 -5.01 -4.35 -1.51
CA ALA A 38 -4.58 -3.37 -0.52
C ALA A 38 -3.09 -3.00 -0.59
N ALA A 39 -2.29 -3.65 -1.43
CA ALA A 39 -0.89 -3.29 -1.60
C ALA A 39 -0.71 -1.96 -2.37
N ASN A 40 -1.79 -1.27 -2.73
CA ASN A 40 -1.74 0.05 -3.35
C ASN A 40 -1.75 1.15 -2.28
N CYS A 41 -0.59 1.75 -2.07
CA CYS A 41 -0.40 2.90 -1.18
C CYS A 41 0.50 3.94 -1.87
N LEU A 42 0.44 5.20 -1.44
CA LEU A 42 1.29 6.25 -2.01
C LEU A 42 2.11 6.91 -0.90
N PRO A 43 3.39 6.51 -0.72
CA PRO A 43 4.29 7.20 0.20
C PRO A 43 4.72 8.52 -0.39
N VAL A 44 4.57 9.60 0.39
CA VAL A 44 4.96 10.95 0.00
C VAL A 44 5.25 11.77 1.24
N ASN A 45 6.39 12.47 1.26
CA ASN A 45 6.80 13.38 2.35
C ASN A 45 6.70 12.75 3.77
N GLY A 46 7.14 11.49 3.91
CA GLY A 46 7.13 10.77 5.18
C GLY A 46 5.76 10.26 5.63
N LYS A 47 4.72 10.38 4.80
CA LYS A 47 3.37 9.89 5.06
C LYS A 47 2.95 8.88 4.00
N ILE A 48 1.94 8.08 4.29
CA ILE A 48 1.34 7.15 3.34
C ILE A 48 -0.10 7.58 3.06
N ILE A 49 -0.39 8.01 1.84
CA ILE A 49 -1.75 8.20 1.38
C ILE A 49 -2.34 6.82 1.07
N TYR A 50 -3.50 6.52 1.66
CA TYR A 50 -4.06 5.17 1.66
C TYR A 50 -5.59 5.16 1.50
N PRO A 51 -6.18 4.23 0.73
CA PRO A 51 -7.63 4.13 0.60
C PRO A 51 -8.31 3.70 1.91
N THR A 52 -9.47 4.30 2.23
CA THR A 52 -10.32 3.88 3.36
C THR A 52 -10.93 2.47 3.21
N THR A 53 -10.88 1.90 2.00
CA THR A 53 -11.51 0.61 1.65
C THR A 53 -10.77 -0.60 2.22
N PHE A 54 -9.52 -0.45 2.70
CA PHE A 54 -8.68 -1.55 3.21
C PHE A 54 -8.26 -1.32 4.67
N PRO A 55 -9.21 -1.24 5.62
CA PRO A 55 -8.92 -0.85 7.00
C PRO A 55 -7.99 -1.82 7.74
N LYS A 56 -7.98 -3.12 7.41
CA LYS A 56 -7.13 -4.09 8.11
C LYS A 56 -5.67 -3.93 7.70
N THR A 57 -5.42 -3.75 6.41
CA THR A 57 -4.07 -3.47 5.91
C THR A 57 -3.59 -2.09 6.34
N GLN A 58 -4.48 -1.10 6.38
CA GLN A 58 -4.20 0.21 6.95
C GLN A 58 -3.75 0.11 8.42
N GLN A 59 -4.43 -0.71 9.23
CA GLN A 59 -4.05 -0.94 10.63
C GLN A 59 -2.64 -1.54 10.73
N ARG A 60 -2.27 -2.50 9.87
CA ARG A 60 -0.91 -3.07 9.86
C ARG A 60 0.16 -2.02 9.57
N LEU A 61 -0.10 -1.08 8.66
CA LEU A 61 0.79 0.05 8.40
C LEU A 61 0.92 0.94 9.65
N ALA A 62 -0.20 1.26 10.31
CA ALA A 62 -0.18 2.07 11.53
C ALA A 62 0.55 1.39 12.70
N GLU A 63 0.36 0.08 12.89
CA GLU A 63 1.07 -0.74 13.91
C GLU A 63 2.59 -0.79 13.68
N LYS A 64 3.02 -0.62 12.43
CA LYS A 64 4.44 -0.49 12.05
C LYS A 64 4.98 0.93 12.21
N GLY A 65 4.16 1.88 12.67
CA GLY A 65 4.57 3.25 12.98
C GLY A 65 4.46 4.24 11.81
N PHE A 66 3.87 3.83 10.68
CA PHE A 66 3.69 4.74 9.54
C PHE A 66 2.56 5.74 9.80
N GLU A 67 2.77 7.00 9.43
CA GLU A 67 1.72 8.01 9.44
C GLU A 67 0.83 7.82 8.20
N VAL A 68 -0.38 7.30 8.41
CA VAL A 68 -1.33 7.01 7.32
C VAL A 68 -2.37 8.13 7.18
N VAL A 69 -2.46 8.71 5.99
CA VAL A 69 -3.48 9.69 5.59
C VAL A 69 -4.52 9.00 4.71
N ASN A 70 -5.71 8.80 5.25
CA ASN A 70 -6.77 8.09 4.56
C ASN A 70 -7.48 8.98 3.52
N VAL A 71 -7.79 8.41 2.36
CA VAL A 71 -8.54 9.05 1.28
C VAL A 71 -9.68 8.13 0.83
N GLU A 72 -10.85 8.72 0.62
CA GLU A 72 -11.98 8.02 0.01
C GLU A 72 -11.80 7.93 -1.51
N LEU A 73 -11.77 6.71 -2.05
CA LEU A 73 -11.52 6.45 -3.47
C LEU A 73 -12.62 5.64 -4.15
N GLY A 74 -13.83 5.56 -3.57
CA GLY A 74 -14.89 4.69 -4.04
C GLY A 74 -15.24 4.85 -5.53
N GLU A 75 -15.32 6.08 -6.04
CA GLU A 75 -15.64 6.33 -7.45
C GLU A 75 -14.48 6.00 -8.39
N LEU A 76 -13.23 6.25 -7.98
CA LEU A 76 -12.06 5.91 -8.78
C LEU A 76 -11.81 4.39 -8.80
N ALA A 77 -12.12 3.70 -7.70
CA ALA A 77 -12.03 2.24 -7.60
C ALA A 77 -12.95 1.53 -8.60
N LYS A 78 -14.12 2.10 -8.93
CA LYS A 78 -15.02 1.57 -9.98
C LYS A 78 -14.36 1.57 -11.36
N ALA A 79 -13.41 2.47 -11.58
CA ALA A 79 -12.62 2.57 -12.81
C ALA A 79 -11.24 1.92 -12.68
N GLU A 80 -11.05 1.02 -11.70
CA GLU A 80 -9.77 0.36 -11.38
C GLU A 80 -8.65 1.35 -10.99
N GLY A 81 -9.01 2.59 -10.66
CA GLY A 81 -8.11 3.63 -10.19
C GLY A 81 -7.77 3.48 -8.71
N ALA A 82 -6.53 3.83 -8.36
CA ALA A 82 -5.99 3.78 -7.01
C ALA A 82 -4.94 4.89 -6.78
N VAL A 83 -4.53 5.11 -5.52
CA VAL A 83 -3.71 6.29 -5.14
C VAL A 83 -2.43 6.44 -5.99
N THR A 84 -1.76 5.32 -6.33
CA THR A 84 -0.52 5.36 -7.11
C THR A 84 -0.74 5.77 -8.57
N CYS A 85 -1.76 5.24 -9.25
CA CYS A 85 -1.96 5.50 -10.68
C CYS A 85 -2.63 6.85 -10.95
N CYS A 86 -3.30 7.42 -9.95
CA CYS A 86 -3.92 8.75 -10.03
C CYS A 86 -2.96 9.89 -9.69
N SER A 87 -1.66 9.60 -9.55
CA SER A 87 -0.66 10.57 -9.08
C SER A 87 0.58 10.56 -9.96
N LEU A 88 1.12 11.75 -10.23
CA LEU A 88 2.49 11.94 -10.70
C LEU A 88 3.22 12.70 -9.60
N ILE A 89 4.21 12.05 -8.98
CA ILE A 89 5.08 12.71 -8.02
C ILE A 89 6.16 13.44 -8.84
N LEU A 90 6.11 14.76 -8.80
CA LEU A 90 7.14 15.61 -9.40
C LEU A 90 8.02 16.12 -8.27
N GLU A 91 9.32 15.88 -8.39
CA GLU A 91 10.35 16.55 -7.58
C GLU A 91 10.63 17.95 -8.12
#